data_AF-A0A7C6LJC9-F1
#
_entry.id   AF-A0A7C6LJC9-F1
#
_cell.length_a   1.000
_cell.length_b   1.000
_cell.length_c   1.000
_cell.angle_alpha   90.00
_cell.angle_beta   90.00
_cell.angle_gamma   90.00
#
_symmetry.space_group_name_H-M   'P 1'
#
loop_
_entity.id
_entity.type
_entity.pdbx_description
1 polymer ?
#
loop_
_entity_poly.entity_id
_entity_poly.type
_entity_poly.pdbx_seq_one_letter_code
_entity_poly.pdbx_strand_id
1 'polypeptide(L)'
;MDEMVRIVAIALVLTILLGFLRSAAHGAFAAQLGMGFMLLMLAVLLVPLRQVVAFFVDLGRQAEIKPAYTSLILRAIGIGYLASFGAQLARDAKEDTVANMVEMAGKVFILLLAAPVVAGILEALMGILP
;
A
#
# COMPACT_ATOMS: atom_id res chain seq x y z
N MET A 1 15.69 0.46 -13.51
CA MET A 1 15.15 1.45 -14.48
C MET A 1 14.22 0.78 -15.47
N ASP A 2 14.60 -0.38 -16.00
CA ASP A 2 13.81 -1.13 -17.00
C ASP A 2 12.40 -1.50 -16.54
N GLU A 3 12.23 -1.89 -15.26
CA GLU A 3 10.89 -2.16 -14.70
C GLU A 3 9.97 -0.94 -14.69
N MET A 4 10.49 0.22 -14.30
CA MET A 4 9.70 1.47 -14.32
C MET A 4 9.32 1.87 -15.74
N VAL A 5 10.25 1.74 -16.70
CA VAL A 5 9.95 1.98 -18.12
C VAL A 5 8.85 1.04 -18.61
N ARG A 6 8.90 -0.24 -18.24
CA ARG A 6 7.87 -1.23 -18.60
C ARG A 6 6.51 -0.88 -17.98
N ILE A 7 6.46 -0.54 -16.69
CA ILE A 7 5.22 -0.16 -16.00
C ILE A 7 4.59 1.06 -16.66
N VAL A 8 5.39 2.11 -16.91
CA VAL A 8 4.91 3.35 -17.56
C VAL A 8 4.43 3.08 -18.98
N ALA A 9 5.16 2.28 -19.76
CA ALA A 9 4.76 1.94 -21.13
C ALA A 9 3.40 1.21 -21.17
N ILE A 10 3.20 0.21 -20.30
CA ILE A 10 1.93 -0.52 -20.23
C ILE A 10 0.80 0.43 -19.77
N ALA A 11 1.05 1.30 -18.78
CA ALA A 11 0.07 2.26 -18.29
C ALA A 11 -0.37 3.27 -19.38
N LEU A 12 0.56 3.75 -20.21
CA LEU A 12 0.26 4.63 -21.33
C LEU A 12 -0.59 3.93 -22.40
N VAL A 13 -0.22 2.71 -22.79
CA VAL A 13 -1.00 1.91 -23.75
C VAL A 13 -2.42 1.69 -23.24
N LEU A 14 -2.57 1.33 -21.97
CA LEU A 14 -3.87 1.15 -21.34
C LEU A 14 -4.68 2.44 -21.33
N THR A 15 -4.06 3.57 -20.99
CA THR A 15 -4.77 4.87 -20.93
C THR A 15 -5.32 5.26 -22.31
N ILE A 16 -4.53 5.05 -23.38
CA ILE A 16 -4.99 5.26 -24.75
C ILE A 16 -6.16 4.33 -25.06
N LEU A 17 -6.04 3.03 -24.77
CA LEU A 17 -7.09 2.03 -25.00
C LEU A 17 -8.39 2.38 -24.26
N LEU A 18 -8.30 2.75 -22.99
CA LEU A 18 -9.44 3.16 -22.16
C LEU A 18 -10.11 4.43 -22.72
N GLY A 19 -9.33 5.37 -23.24
CA GLY A 19 -9.85 6.56 -23.92
C GLY A 19 -10.70 6.20 -25.14
N PHE A 20 -10.20 5.33 -26.01
CA PHE A 20 -10.94 4.84 -27.18
C PHE A 20 -12.23 4.10 -26.79
N LEU A 21 -12.16 3.22 -25.78
CA LEU A 21 -13.30 2.42 -25.33
C LEU A 21 -14.43 3.27 -24.74
N ARG A 22 -14.08 4.32 -23.99
CA ARG A 22 -15.04 5.31 -23.48
C ARG A 22 -15.68 6.10 -24.62
N SER A 23 -14.90 6.50 -25.62
CA SER A 23 -15.41 7.22 -26.79
C SER A 23 -16.35 6.37 -27.65
N ALA A 24 -16.17 5.05 -27.69
CA ALA A 24 -16.99 4.11 -28.45
C ALA A 24 -18.29 3.69 -27.73
N ALA A 25 -18.74 4.43 -26.71
CA ALA A 25 -19.89 4.13 -25.86
C ALA A 25 -19.80 2.80 -25.06
N HIS A 26 -18.63 2.14 -25.00
CA HIS A 26 -18.38 0.95 -24.18
C HIS A 26 -17.80 1.29 -22.79
N GLY A 27 -18.39 2.30 -22.13
CA GLY A 27 -17.86 2.85 -20.87
C GLY A 27 -17.80 1.85 -19.71
N ALA A 28 -18.73 0.90 -19.62
CA ALA A 28 -18.73 -0.13 -18.58
C ALA A 28 -17.53 -1.09 -18.71
N PHE A 29 -17.22 -1.51 -19.94
CA PHE A 29 -16.06 -2.37 -20.21
C PHE A 29 -14.74 -1.64 -19.94
N ALA A 30 -14.68 -0.34 -20.24
CA ALA A 30 -13.53 0.51 -19.90
C ALA A 30 -13.29 0.56 -18.37
N ALA A 31 -14.34 0.70 -17.57
CA ALA A 31 -14.23 0.72 -16.11
C ALA A 31 -13.71 -0.62 -15.56
N GLN A 32 -14.26 -1.75 -16.05
CA GLN A 32 -13.82 -3.08 -15.66
C GLN A 32 -12.35 -3.35 -16.03
N LEU A 33 -11.95 -2.93 -17.23
CA LEU A 33 -10.58 -3.09 -17.70
C LEU A 33 -9.58 -2.22 -16.91
N GLY A 34 -9.99 -1.00 -16.53
CA GLY A 34 -9.21 -0.13 -15.64
C GLY A 34 -9.00 -0.74 -14.25
N MET A 35 -10.06 -1.25 -13.62
CA MET A 35 -9.97 -1.94 -12.33
C MET A 35 -9.07 -3.20 -12.41
N GLY A 36 -9.21 -3.99 -13.48
CA GLY A 36 -8.36 -5.16 -13.72
C GLY A 36 -6.89 -4.79 -13.89
N PHE A 37 -6.60 -3.70 -14.61
CA PHE A 37 -5.23 -3.20 -14.74
C PHE A 37 -4.65 -2.74 -13.39
N MET A 38 -5.42 -2.00 -12.60
CA MET A 38 -4.98 -1.55 -11.28
C MET A 38 -4.60 -2.76 -10.40
N LEU A 39 -5.42 -3.81 -10.39
CA LEU A 39 -5.14 -5.06 -9.66
C LEU A 39 -3.88 -5.77 -10.18
N LEU A 40 -3.70 -5.85 -11.50
CA LEU A 40 -2.50 -6.44 -12.11
C LEU A 40 -1.23 -5.65 -11.77
N MET A 41 -1.28 -4.32 -11.80
CA MET A 41 -0.15 -3.48 -11.43
C MET A 41 0.22 -3.62 -9.97
N LEU A 42 -0.74 -3.76 -9.07
CA LEU A 42 -0.45 -4.09 -7.67
C LEU A 42 0.33 -5.41 -7.57
N ALA A 43 -0.10 -6.44 -8.29
CA ALA A 43 0.57 -7.74 -8.26
C ALA A 43 2.03 -7.65 -8.75
N VAL A 44 2.30 -6.83 -9.77
CA VAL A 44 3.66 -6.57 -10.26
C VAL A 44 4.50 -5.86 -9.18
N LEU A 45 3.93 -4.90 -8.46
CA LEU A 45 4.63 -4.15 -7.41
C LEU A 45 4.92 -4.96 -6.14
N LEU A 46 4.25 -6.10 -5.92
CA LEU A 46 4.53 -6.97 -4.76
C LEU A 46 5.96 -7.54 -4.77
N VAL A 47 6.54 -7.76 -5.95
CA VAL A 47 7.90 -8.31 -6.09
C VAL A 47 8.96 -7.35 -5.55
N PRO A 48 9.08 -6.10 -6.03
CA PRO A 48 10.04 -5.14 -5.48
C PRO A 48 9.70 -4.77 -4.02
N LEU A 49 8.42 -4.75 -3.64
CA LEU A 49 8.03 -4.52 -2.25
C LEU A 49 8.63 -5.59 -1.31
N ARG A 50 8.61 -6.87 -1.73
CA ARG A 50 9.21 -7.96 -0.95
C ARG A 50 10.73 -7.79 -0.79
N GLN A 51 11.42 -7.28 -1.81
CA GLN A 51 12.86 -7.00 -1.74
C GLN A 51 13.16 -5.89 -0.72
N VAL A 52 12.37 -4.81 -0.74
CA VAL A 52 12.47 -3.72 0.23
C VAL A 52 12.22 -4.23 1.65
N VAL A 53 11.16 -5.02 1.85
CA VAL A 53 10.85 -5.63 3.14
C VAL A 53 12.02 -6.48 3.65
N ALA A 54 12.59 -7.35 2.80
CA ALA A 54 13.73 -8.18 3.18
C ALA A 54 14.94 -7.32 3.59
N PHE A 55 15.24 -6.27 2.82
CA PHE A 55 16.32 -5.34 3.13
C PHE A 55 16.15 -4.66 4.50
N PHE A 56 14.94 -4.18 4.83
CA PHE A 56 14.66 -3.59 6.15
C PHE A 56 14.75 -4.61 7.29
N VAL A 57 14.34 -5.86 7.05
CA VAL A 57 14.51 -6.95 8.03
C VAL A 57 15.99 -7.21 8.30
N ASP A 58 16.81 -7.29 7.25
CA ASP A 58 18.25 -7.54 7.37
C ASP A 58 18.97 -6.39 8.08
N LEU A 59 18.62 -5.13 7.76
CA LEU A 59 19.11 -3.97 8.50
C LEU A 59 18.73 -4.00 9.98
N GLY A 60 17.47 -4.33 10.28
CA GLY A 60 17.00 -4.44 11.66
C GLY A 60 17.78 -5.51 12.44
N ARG A 61 18.13 -6.62 11.80
CA ARG A 61 18.97 -7.66 12.40
C ARG A 61 20.40 -7.19 12.64
N GLN A 62 21.01 -6.47 11.69
CA GLN A 62 22.37 -5.93 11.83
C GLN A 62 22.46 -4.86 12.92
N ALA A 63 21.40 -4.09 13.14
CA ALA A 63 21.32 -3.05 14.17
C ALA A 63 20.84 -3.59 15.54
N GLU A 64 20.75 -4.91 15.72
CA GLU A 64 20.25 -5.57 16.94
C GLU A 64 18.87 -5.08 17.42
N ILE A 65 18.03 -4.61 16.49
CA ILE A 65 16.68 -4.17 16.81
C ILE A 65 15.82 -5.41 17.09
N LYS A 66 15.04 -5.37 18.18
CA LYS A 66 14.11 -6.47 18.50
C LYS A 66 13.16 -6.70 17.30
N PRO A 67 13.02 -7.94 16.80
CA PRO A 67 12.21 -8.24 15.61
C PRO A 67 10.75 -7.75 15.69
N ALA A 68 10.21 -7.63 16.91
CA ALA A 68 8.88 -7.07 17.15
C ALA A 68 8.72 -5.63 16.63
N TYR A 69 9.72 -4.76 16.80
CA TYR A 69 9.65 -3.37 16.34
C TYR A 69 9.74 -3.27 14.82
N THR A 70 10.68 -4.00 14.20
CA THR A 70 10.82 -4.04 12.74
C THR A 70 9.55 -4.59 12.08
N SER A 71 8.99 -5.66 12.64
CA SER A 71 7.70 -6.22 12.18
C SER A 71 6.57 -5.21 12.28
N LEU A 72 6.52 -4.43 13.36
CA LEU A 72 5.48 -3.43 13.55
C LEU A 72 5.55 -2.29 12.51
N ILE A 73 6.75 -1.77 12.25
CA ILE A 73 6.97 -0.74 11.22
C ILE A 73 6.54 -1.27 9.86
N LEU A 74 6.98 -2.48 9.49
CA LEU A 74 6.64 -3.10 8.21
C LEU A 74 5.13 -3.35 8.08
N ARG A 75 4.45 -3.77 9.15
CA ARG A 75 2.99 -3.93 9.17
C ARG A 75 2.27 -2.61 8.98
N ALA A 76 2.71 -1.52 9.62
CA ALA A 76 2.13 -0.21 9.46
C ALA A 76 2.26 0.29 8.00
N ILE A 77 3.44 0.14 7.40
CA ILE A 77 3.69 0.46 5.99
C ILE A 77 2.77 -0.38 5.08
N GLY A 78 2.70 -1.68 5.32
CA GLY A 78 1.86 -2.60 4.55
C GLY A 78 0.37 -2.23 4.60
N ILE A 79 -0.16 -1.92 5.78
CA ILE A 79 -1.54 -1.45 5.95
C ILE A 79 -1.77 -0.14 5.19
N GLY A 80 -0.82 0.80 5.25
CA GLY A 80 -0.91 2.06 4.53
C GLY A 80 -1.03 1.88 3.02
N TYR A 81 -0.20 1.02 2.44
CA TYR A 81 -0.26 0.71 1.01
C TYR A 81 -1.54 -0.03 0.63
N LEU A 82 -1.95 -1.04 1.39
CA LEU A 82 -3.18 -1.79 1.13
C LEU A 82 -4.43 -0.91 1.23
N ALA A 83 -4.52 -0.06 2.26
CA ALA A 83 -5.64 0.85 2.44
C ALA A 83 -5.69 1.91 1.32
N SER A 84 -4.55 2.51 0.97
CA SER A 84 -4.48 3.51 -0.10
C SER A 84 -4.88 2.92 -1.46
N PHE A 85 -4.41 1.71 -1.75
CA PHE A 85 -4.73 1.01 -2.98
C PHE A 85 -6.20 0.59 -3.02
N GLY A 86 -6.70 -0.05 -1.97
CA GLY A 86 -8.11 -0.46 -1.88
C GLY A 86 -9.07 0.72 -1.99
N ALA A 87 -8.71 1.87 -1.40
CA ALA A 87 -9.47 3.10 -1.54
C ALA A 87 -9.47 3.61 -2.99
N GLN A 88 -8.33 3.64 -3.67
CA GLN A 88 -8.25 4.06 -5.08
C GLN A 88 -9.08 3.16 -5.99
N LEU A 89 -9.06 1.85 -5.77
CA LEU A 89 -9.88 0.91 -6.54
C LEU A 89 -11.39 1.18 -6.37
N ALA A 90 -11.82 1.48 -5.15
CA ALA A 90 -13.21 1.86 -4.88
C ALA A 90 -13.57 3.22 -5.53
N ARG A 91 -12.66 4.21 -5.52
CA ARG A 91 -12.88 5.49 -6.23
C ARG A 91 -13.00 5.29 -7.74
N ASP A 92 -12.19 4.41 -8.33
CA ASP A 92 -12.26 4.06 -9.75
C ASP A 92 -13.57 3.36 -10.12
N ALA A 93 -14.17 2.65 -9.16
CA ALA A 93 -15.53 2.09 -9.28
C ALA A 93 -16.65 3.12 -9.03
N LYS A 94 -16.31 4.40 -8.77
CA LYS A 94 -17.21 5.49 -8.35
C LYS A 94 -17.88 5.28 -6.99
N GLU A 95 -17.24 4.51 -6.11
CA GLU A 95 -17.71 4.20 -4.75
C GLU A 95 -16.91 4.98 -3.69
N ASP A 96 -17.04 6.31 -3.67
CA ASP A 96 -16.27 7.18 -2.76
C ASP A 96 -16.55 6.90 -1.27
N THR A 97 -17.78 6.55 -0.92
CA THR A 97 -18.13 6.18 0.46
C THR A 97 -17.34 4.95 0.91
N VAL A 98 -17.23 3.93 0.06
CA VAL A 98 -16.45 2.72 0.34
C VAL A 98 -14.97 3.06 0.43
N ALA A 99 -14.46 3.88 -0.50
CA ALA A 99 -13.07 4.32 -0.48
C ALA A 99 -12.68 5.02 0.84
N ASN A 100 -13.52 5.93 1.30
CA ASN A 100 -13.29 6.67 2.55
C ASN A 100 -13.33 5.74 3.78
N MET A 101 -14.21 4.73 3.78
CA MET A 101 -14.27 3.72 4.85
C MET A 101 -13.00 2.86 4.88
N VAL A 102 -12.48 2.45 3.72
CA VAL A 102 -11.22 1.68 3.62
C VAL A 102 -10.03 2.51 4.12
N GLU A 103 -9.95 3.78 3.71
CA GLU A 103 -8.88 4.69 4.15
C GLU A 103 -8.94 4.93 5.67
N MET A 104 -10.15 5.13 6.21
CA MET A 104 -10.36 5.30 7.65
C MET A 104 -9.96 4.04 8.43
N ALA A 105 -10.36 2.85 7.96
CA ALA A 105 -9.96 1.59 8.57
C ALA A 105 -8.43 1.47 8.64
N GLY A 106 -7.73 1.75 7.53
CA GLY A 106 -6.26 1.75 7.50
C GLY A 106 -5.63 2.65 8.56
N LYS A 107 -6.14 3.87 8.72
CA LYS A 107 -5.67 4.82 9.75
C LYS A 107 -5.89 4.27 11.16
N VAL A 108 -7.06 3.69 11.46
CA VAL A 108 -7.35 3.09 12.77
C VAL A 108 -6.43 1.91 13.06
N PHE A 109 -6.20 1.02 12.09
CA PHE A 109 -5.29 -0.11 12.25
C PHE A 109 -3.83 0.34 12.49
N ILE A 110 -3.36 1.38 11.80
CA ILE A 110 -2.04 1.95 12.05
C ILE A 110 -1.95 2.53 13.47
N LEU A 111 -2.98 3.24 13.95
CA LEU A 111 -3.03 3.76 15.32
C LEU A 111 -3.01 2.63 16.37
N LEU A 112 -3.74 1.54 16.12
CA LEU A 112 -3.70 0.34 16.98
C LEU A 112 -2.29 -0.26 17.06
N LEU A 113 -1.55 -0.28 15.95
CA LEU A 113 -0.15 -0.70 15.95
C LEU A 113 0.76 0.28 16.68
N ALA A 114 0.46 1.58 16.69
CA ALA A 114 1.28 2.56 17.39
C ALA A 114 1.19 2.43 18.93
N ALA A 115 0.06 1.96 19.46
CA ALA A 115 -0.17 1.82 20.90
C ALA A 115 0.96 1.04 21.65
N PRO A 116 1.35 -0.19 21.24
CA PRO A 116 2.44 -0.93 21.90
C PRO A 116 3.81 -0.24 21.80
N VAL A 117 4.06 0.59 20.78
CA VAL A 117 5.31 1.37 20.69
C VAL A 117 5.34 2.43 21.77
N VAL A 118 4.25 3.19 21.87
CA VAL A 118 4.12 4.27 22.87
C VAL A 118 4.22 3.68 24.27
N ALA A 119 3.55 2.56 24.54
CA ALA A 119 3.66 1.85 25.82
C ALA A 119 5.12 1.44 26.12
N GLY A 120 5.82 0.82 25.15
CA GLY A 120 7.21 0.41 25.34
C GLY A 120 8.17 1.59 25.55
N ILE A 121 7.91 2.75 24.93
CA ILE A 121 8.67 3.97 25.17
C ILE A 121 8.42 4.48 26.59
N LEU A 122 7.16 4.53 27.03
CA LEU A 122 6.79 4.98 28.37
C LEU A 122 7.42 4.08 29.45
N GLU A 123 7.40 2.76 29.27
CA GLU A 123 8.06 1.80 30.16
C GLU A 123 9.58 2.05 30.24
N ALA A 124 10.23 2.28 29.09
CA ALA A 124 11.65 2.59 29.05
C ALA A 124 12.00 3.89 29.79
N LEU A 125 11.16 4.93 29.65
CA LEU A 125 11.33 6.20 30.37
C LEU A 125 11.11 6.03 31.87
N MET A 126 10.09 5.28 32.28
CA MET A 126 9.84 4.99 33.69
C MET A 126 10.97 4.20 34.34
N GLY A 127 11.61 3.28 33.60
CA GLY A 127 12.76 2.53 34.09
C GLY A 127 14.05 3.35 34.26
N ILE A 128 14.11 4.57 33.70
CA ILE A 128 15.23 5.50 33.85
C ILE A 128 15.01 6.47 35.02
N LEU A 129 13.76 6.67 35.44
CA LEU A 129 13.45 7.49 36.61
C LEU A 129 13.93 6.76 37.88
N PRO A 130 14.71 7.44 38.75
CA PRO A 130 15.17 6.87 40.02
C PRO A 130 14.04 6.60 41.02
#